data_AF-A0A2P7MZG8-F1
#
_entry.id   AF-A0A2P7MZG8-F1
#
_cell.length_a   1.000
_cell.length_b   1.000
_cell.length_c   1.000
_cell.angle_alpha   90.00
_cell.angle_beta   90.00
_cell.angle_gamma   90.00
#
_symmetry.space_group_name_H-M   'P 1'
#
loop_
_entity.id
_entity.type
_entity.pdbx_description
1 polymer ?
#
loop_
_entity_poly.entity_id
_entity_poly.type
_entity_poly.pdbx_seq_one_letter_code
_entity_poly.pdbx_strand_id
1 'polypeptide(L)' 'MVLRLRLLASSLLGGGLLLAILCLGAQNLDQRPSLNLGFARSTPLPAGFLVGIALVIGVLSGGCSAALLAPRNEQLPGD' A
#
# COMPACT_ATOMS: atom_id res chain seq x y z
N MET A 1 20.48 10.64 4.61
CA MET A 1 19.09 11.17 4.53
C MET A 1 18.48 10.96 3.15
N VAL A 2 19.21 11.26 2.05
CA VAL A 2 18.72 11.12 0.66
C VAL A 2 18.17 9.73 0.34
N LEU A 3 18.83 8.66 0.81
CA LEU A 3 18.36 7.28 0.61
C LEU A 3 16.99 7.03 1.25
N ARG A 4 16.80 7.43 2.51
CA ARG A 4 15.52 7.31 3.22
C ARG A 4 14.41 8.09 2.52
N LEU A 5 14.73 9.30 2.07
CA LEU A 5 13.79 10.14 1.32
C LEU A 5 13.40 9.49 -0.02
N ARG A 6 14.36 8.92 -0.75
CA ARG A 6 14.10 8.19 -1.99
C ARG A 6 13.22 6.96 -1.75
N LEU A 7 13.50 6.17 -0.71
CA LEU A 7 12.69 5.00 -0.33
C LEU A 7 11.26 5.40 0.03
N LEU A 8 11.09 6.46 0.80
CA LEU A 8 9.78 6.97 1.17
C LEU A 8 9.03 7.51 -0.05
N ALA A 9 9.69 8.28 -0.91
CA ALA A 9 9.10 8.82 -2.13
C ALA A 9 8.70 7.71 -3.11
N SER A 10 9.56 6.70 -3.34
CA SER A 10 9.23 5.57 -4.21
C SER A 10 8.08 4.74 -3.66
N SER A 11 7.99 4.58 -2.33
CA SER A 11 6.90 3.83 -1.69
C SER A 11 5.56 4.57 -1.79
N LEU A 12 5.56 5.88 -1.57
CA LEU A 12 4.36 6.71 -1.77
C LEU A 12 3.90 6.73 -3.22
N LEU A 13 4.84 6.90 -4.16
CA LEU A 13 4.53 7.00 -5.59
C LEU A 13 4.06 5.65 -6.13
N GLY A 14 4.73 4.55 -5.75
CA GLY A 14 4.30 3.19 -6.09
C GLY A 14 2.96 2.81 -5.45
N GLY A 15 2.76 3.10 -4.17
CA GLY A 15 1.48 2.87 -3.48
C GLY A 15 0.34 3.68 -4.09
N GLY A 16 0.58 4.95 -4.43
CA GLY A 16 -0.38 5.81 -5.10
C GLY A 16 -0.75 5.32 -6.51
N LEU A 17 0.23 4.86 -7.30
CA LEU A 17 0.00 4.27 -8.61
C LEU A 17 -0.83 2.99 -8.51
N LEU A 18 -0.50 2.10 -7.57
CA LEU A 18 -1.28 0.89 -7.29
C LEU A 18 -2.72 1.22 -6.90
N LEU A 19 -2.91 2.25 -6.08
CA LEU A 19 -4.24 2.72 -5.67
C LEU A 19 -5.03 3.25 -6.89
N ALA A 20 -4.38 4.02 -7.77
CA ALA A 20 -5.01 4.51 -9.01
C ALA A 20 -5.41 3.37 -9.95
N ILE A 21 -4.53 2.39 -10.16
CA ILE A 21 -4.82 1.18 -10.97
C ILE A 21 -5.98 0.41 -10.35
N LEU A 22 -6.01 0.27 -9.02
CA LEU A 22 -7.06 -0.44 -8.32
C LEU A 22 -8.41 0.25 -8.43
N CYS A 23 -8.43 1.59 -8.33
CA CYS A 23 -9.64 2.38 -8.56
C CYS A 23 -10.13 2.25 -10.02
N LEU A 24 -9.24 2.24 -11.00
CA LEU A 24 -9.61 1.96 -12.39
C LEU A 24 -10.16 0.54 -12.57
N GLY A 25 -9.47 -0.46 -12.01
CA GLY A 25 -9.88 -1.86 -12.08
C GLY A 25 -11.22 -2.12 -11.41
N ALA A 26 -11.49 -1.50 -10.25
CA ALA A 26 -12.75 -1.61 -9.54
C ALA A 26 -13.94 -1.02 -10.33
N GLN A 27 -13.70 -0.01 -11.16
CA GLN A 27 -14.72 0.51 -12.07
C GLN A 27 -15.01 -0.46 -13.23
N ASN A 28 -14.03 -1.25 -13.65
CA ASN A 28 -14.16 -2.26 -14.71
C ASN A 28 -14.79 -3.58 -14.23
N LEU A 29 -14.99 -3.77 -12.91
CA LEU A 29 -15.57 -4.99 -12.36
C LEU A 29 -17.11 -4.87 -12.27
N ASP A 30 -17.81 -5.71 -13.03
CA ASP A 30 -19.27 -5.83 -12.97
C ASP A 30 -19.74 -6.58 -11.72
N GLN A 31 -18.94 -7.53 -11.23
CA GLN A 31 -19.30 -8.30 -10.03
C GLN A 31 -19.06 -7.49 -8.76
N ARG A 32 -20.15 -7.15 -8.07
CA ARG A 32 -20.16 -6.42 -6.79
C ARG A 32 -20.75 -7.29 -5.67
N PRO A 33 -20.05 -8.36 -5.23
CA PRO A 33 -20.54 -9.22 -4.17
C PRO A 33 -20.66 -8.42 -2.86
N SER A 34 -21.79 -8.58 -2.17
CA SER A 34 -21.98 -8.06 -0.81
C SER A 34 -21.59 -9.13 0.20
N LEU A 35 -20.68 -8.83 1.13
CA LEU A 35 -20.30 -9.77 2.18
C LEU A 35 -21.37 -9.79 3.28
N ASN A 36 -21.78 -10.98 3.71
CA ASN A 36 -22.60 -11.14 4.91
C ASN A 36 -21.67 -11.35 6.11
N LEU A 37 -21.65 -10.39 7.04
CA LEU A 37 -20.81 -10.39 8.23
C LEU A 37 -21.54 -10.99 9.45
N GLY A 38 -22.66 -11.69 9.24
CA GLY A 38 -23.48 -12.30 10.29
C GLY A 38 -24.44 -11.32 10.98
N PHE A 39 -23.98 -10.10 11.29
CA PHE A 39 -24.79 -9.06 11.94
C PHE A 39 -25.19 -7.91 11.01
N ALA A 40 -24.51 -7.81 9.86
CA ALA A 40 -24.73 -6.78 8.86
C ALA A 40 -24.28 -7.29 7.49
N ARG A 41 -24.79 -6.67 6.43
CA ARG A 41 -24.32 -6.88 5.06
C ARG A 41 -23.44 -5.71 4.67
N SER A 42 -22.26 -5.98 4.12
CA SER A 42 -21.38 -4.93 3.62
C SER A 42 -22.03 -4.24 2.41
N THR A 43 -21.67 -2.98 2.18
CA THR A 43 -21.91 -2.35 0.87
C THR A 43 -21.31 -3.22 -0.24
N PRO A 44 -21.94 -3.29 -1.42
CA PRO A 44 -21.46 -4.11 -2.53
C PRO A 44 -20.19 -3.50 -3.10
N LEU A 45 -19.05 -4.05 -2.71
CA LEU A 45 -17.72 -3.66 -3.21
C LEU A 45 -17.12 -4.83 -4.00
N PRO A 46 -16.38 -4.56 -5.10
CA PRO A 46 -15.66 -5.61 -5.80
C PRO A 46 -14.66 -6.30 -4.85
N ALA A 47 -14.66 -7.63 -4.76
CA ALA A 47 -13.75 -8.36 -3.87
C ALA A 47 -12.27 -8.04 -4.17
N GLY A 48 -11.94 -7.89 -5.46
CA GLY A 48 -10.60 -7.48 -5.91
C GLY A 48 -10.18 -6.09 -5.41
N PHE A 49 -11.12 -5.16 -5.19
CA PHE A 49 -10.83 -3.85 -4.62
C PHE A 49 -10.42 -3.96 -3.15
N LEU A 50 -11.11 -4.77 -2.34
CA LEU A 50 -10.74 -4.97 -0.94
C LEU A 50 -9.34 -5.58 -0.79
N VAL A 51 -9.04 -6.61 -1.59
CA VAL A 51 -7.72 -7.26 -1.61
C VAL A 51 -6.64 -6.28 -2.04
N GLY A 52 -6.90 -5.47 -3.07
CA GLY A 52 -5.93 -4.47 -3.52
C GLY A 52 -5.69 -3.35 -2.52
N ILE A 53 -6.71 -2.91 -1.75
CA ILE A 53 -6.53 -1.92 -0.69
C ILE A 53 -5.59 -2.48 0.39
N ALA A 54 -5.78 -3.73 0.80
CA ALA A 54 -4.89 -4.38 1.76
C ALA A 54 -3.44 -4.45 1.23
N LEU A 55 -3.26 -4.73 -0.05
CA LEU A 55 -1.93 -4.72 -0.70
C LEU A 55 -1.30 -3.33 -0.71
N VAL A 56 -2.05 -2.27 -1.06
CA VAL A 56 -1.54 -0.89 -1.05
C VAL A 56 -1.10 -0.48 0.37
N ILE A 57 -1.90 -0.80 1.39
CA ILE A 57 -1.55 -0.55 2.80
C ILE A 57 -0.25 -1.28 3.17
N GLY A 58 -0.10 -2.55 2.76
CA GLY A 58 1.12 -3.32 2.98
C GLY A 58 2.36 -2.70 2.33
N VAL A 59 2.25 -2.26 1.07
CA VAL A 59 3.35 -1.59 0.34
C VAL A 59 3.75 -0.28 1.04
N LEU A 60 2.78 0.55 1.42
CA LEU A 60 3.05 1.81 2.12
C LEU A 60 3.69 1.57 3.49
N SER A 61 3.14 0.65 4.28
CA SER A 61 3.67 0.29 5.61
C SER A 61 5.10 -0.26 5.53
N GLY A 62 5.34 -1.20 4.61
CA GLY A 62 6.68 -1.79 4.40
C GLY A 62 7.68 -0.76 3.91
N GLY A 63 7.28 0.11 2.99
CA GLY A 63 8.10 1.20 2.48
C GLY A 63 8.50 2.22 3.55
N CYS A 64 7.55 2.63 4.39
CA CYS A 64 7.82 3.48 5.55
C CYS A 64 8.76 2.81 6.55
N SER A 65 8.53 1.53 6.86
CA SER A 65 9.40 0.75 7.76
C SER A 65 10.83 0.63 7.21
N ALA A 66 10.97 0.35 5.92
CA ALA A 66 12.27 0.29 5.24
C ALA A 66 12.99 1.64 5.25
N ALA A 67 12.27 2.75 5.02
CA ALA A 67 12.84 4.09 5.09
C ALA A 67 13.32 4.47 6.51
N LEU A 68 12.61 4.02 7.55
CA LEU A 68 12.99 4.25 8.95
C LEU A 68 14.21 3.42 9.36
N LEU A 69 14.24 2.13 8.98
CA LEU A 69 15.30 1.19 9.33
C LEU A 69 16.56 1.34 8.47
N ALA A 70 16.48 2.02 7.32
CA ALA A 70 17.62 2.20 6.44
C ALA A 70 18.78 2.91 7.16
N PRO A 71 20.02 2.40 7.05
CA PRO A 71 21.16 2.90 7.80
C PRO A 71 21.44 4.38 7.51
N ARG A 72 21.84 5.12 8.55
CA ARG A 72 22.45 6.45 8.39
C ARG A 72 23.92 6.21 8.10
N ASN A 73 24.51 6.99 7.21
CA ASN A 73 25.90 6.85 6.74
C ASN A 73 26.97 7.12 7.82
N GLU A 74 26.65 6.99 9.11
CA GLU A 74 27.53 7.21 10.28
C GLU A 74 28.02 5.88 10.88
N GLN A 75 28.30 4.89 10.04
CA GLN A 75 29.14 3.76 10.45
C GLN A 75 30.48 3.93 9.73
N LEU A 76 31.27 4.88 10.21
CA LEU A 76 32.72 4.92 10.02
C LEU A 76 33.31 3.95 11.06
N PRO A 77 33.88 2.81 10.67
CA PRO A 77 34.71 2.02 11.56
C PRO A 77 36.09 2.69 11.61
N GLY A 78 36.42 3.30 12.74
CA GLY A 78 37.72 3.92 12.98
C GLY A 78 37.75 4.78 14.24
N ASP A 79 37.47 4.16 15.39
CA ASP A 79 38.11 4.53 16.66
C ASP A 79 39.50 3.89 16.70
#